data_AF-A0A8B0SG79-F1
#
_entry.id   AF-A0A8B0SG79-F1
#
_cell.length_a   1.000
_cell.length_b   1.000
_cell.length_c   1.000
_cell.angle_alpha   90.00
_cell.angle_beta   90.00
_cell.angle_gamma   90.00
#
_symmetry.space_group_name_H-M   'P 1'
#
loop_
_entity.id
_entity.type
_entity.pdbx_description
1 polymer ?
#
loop_
_entity_poly.entity_id
_entity_poly.type
_entity_poly.pdbx_seq_one_letter_code
_entity_poly.pdbx_strand_id
1 'polypeptide(L)'
;MKKAEWKSWGKNTWIERACFECDAKEVWVKDKLQDVLPGYIVTSEVEKNGRPLSWVFSGDTDIADGTDLTKSPLAAILKQSVNYQLLKEGLVYPYFFMTLAGCLRDILMAGTKLAQTSAARKRAAVEKKPLKTPEKVPNLWFYDRTDAGVKINDLKQVTDEMEIYPYLFRKLAKTWYRQQMQQYWEAVRAGKPFTFDPLDKRVSVERLLEDGNPYVFVISEQDFVKFNEIIELKGDTLRLRHSPLDLVFLS
;
A
#
# COMPACT_ATOMS: atom_id res chain seq x y z
N MET A 1 -5.27 -12.69 -16.04
CA MET A 1 -5.68 -11.83 -17.17
C MET A 1 -4.62 -11.93 -18.25
N LYS A 2 -4.97 -12.38 -19.46
CA LYS A 2 -4.04 -12.63 -20.57
C LYS A 2 -3.92 -11.43 -21.51
N LYS A 3 -5.05 -10.77 -21.79
CA LYS A 3 -5.16 -9.58 -22.65
C LYS A 3 -6.21 -8.65 -22.07
N ALA A 4 -6.13 -7.35 -22.36
CA ALA A 4 -7.17 -6.39 -22.02
C ALA A 4 -7.30 -5.36 -23.15
N GLU A 5 -8.52 -4.96 -23.45
CA GLU A 5 -8.80 -3.86 -24.35
C GLU A 5 -9.25 -2.66 -23.54
N TRP A 6 -8.62 -1.53 -23.81
CA TRP A 6 -8.82 -0.28 -23.09
C TRP A 6 -9.59 0.69 -23.96
N LYS A 7 -10.48 1.45 -23.33
CA LYS A 7 -11.26 2.51 -23.96
C LYS A 7 -10.96 3.81 -23.24
N SER A 8 -10.75 4.86 -24.01
CA SER A 8 -10.51 6.20 -23.49
C SER A 8 -11.59 7.15 -23.95
N TRP A 9 -12.07 8.01 -23.04
CA TRP A 9 -12.93 9.14 -23.34
C TRP A 9 -12.51 10.33 -22.48
N GLY A 10 -12.07 11.41 -23.14
CA GLY A 10 -11.43 12.54 -22.46
C GLY A 10 -10.15 12.10 -21.73
N LYS A 11 -10.04 12.44 -20.44
CA LYS A 11 -8.92 12.04 -19.57
C LYS A 11 -9.14 10.68 -18.89
N ASN A 12 -10.30 10.05 -19.06
CA ASN A 12 -10.63 8.79 -18.43
C ASN A 12 -10.28 7.63 -19.35
N THR A 13 -9.64 6.60 -18.80
CA THR A 13 -9.33 5.34 -19.49
C THR A 13 -9.78 4.18 -18.62
N TRP A 14 -10.53 3.25 -19.18
CA TRP A 14 -11.02 2.06 -18.47
C TRP A 14 -10.87 0.82 -19.35
N ILE A 15 -10.88 -0.36 -18.73
CA ILE A 15 -10.89 -1.64 -19.44
C ILE A 15 -12.30 -1.86 -20.00
N GLU A 16 -12.43 -1.97 -21.32
CA GLU A 16 -13.69 -2.28 -22.00
C GLU A 16 -13.99 -3.78 -21.94
N ARG A 17 -12.96 -4.62 -22.08
CA ARG A 17 -13.05 -6.07 -21.88
C ARG A 17 -11.71 -6.68 -21.53
N ALA A 18 -11.72 -7.73 -20.73
CA ALA A 18 -10.54 -8.47 -20.32
C ALA A 18 -10.63 -9.93 -20.75
N CYS A 19 -9.52 -10.47 -21.24
CA CYS A 19 -9.39 -11.88 -21.61
C CYS A 19 -8.74 -12.65 -20.46
N PHE A 20 -9.37 -13.76 -20.09
CA PHE A 20 -8.88 -14.72 -19.11
C PHE A 20 -8.75 -16.09 -19.76
N GLU A 21 -7.98 -16.97 -19.13
CA GLU A 21 -7.88 -18.36 -19.53
C GLU A 21 -8.69 -19.19 -18.53
N CYS A 22 -9.69 -19.90 -19.03
CA CYS A 22 -10.54 -20.79 -18.24
C CYS A 22 -10.61 -22.13 -18.98
N ASP A 23 -10.22 -23.22 -18.32
CA ASP A 23 -10.13 -24.57 -18.93
C ASP A 23 -9.38 -24.59 -20.27
N ALA A 24 -8.21 -23.94 -20.32
CA ALA A 24 -7.37 -23.77 -21.51
C ALA A 24 -8.04 -23.04 -22.69
N LYS A 25 -9.16 -22.35 -22.46
CA LYS A 25 -9.85 -21.51 -23.47
C LYS A 25 -9.76 -20.04 -23.10
N GLU A 26 -9.58 -19.20 -24.12
CA GLU A 26 -9.66 -17.74 -23.96
C GLU A 26 -11.12 -17.32 -23.78
N VAL A 27 -11.43 -16.72 -22.62
CA VAL A 27 -12.75 -16.17 -22.27
C VAL A 27 -12.64 -14.66 -22.18
N TRP A 28 -13.36 -13.96 -23.05
CA TRP A 28 -13.46 -12.50 -23.03
C TRP A 28 -14.63 -12.08 -22.16
N VAL A 29 -14.33 -11.49 -21.00
CA VAL A 29 -15.32 -10.91 -20.10
C VAL A 29 -15.56 -9.48 -20.55
N LYS A 30 -16.75 -9.24 -21.12
CA LYS A 30 -17.24 -7.92 -21.53
C LYS A 30 -18.24 -7.34 -20.53
N ASP A 31 -18.99 -8.22 -19.88
CA ASP A 31 -19.97 -7.83 -18.89
C ASP A 31 -19.23 -7.38 -17.63
N LYS A 32 -19.56 -6.19 -17.15
CA LYS A 32 -19.24 -5.84 -15.77
C LYS A 32 -19.89 -6.92 -14.92
N LEU A 33 -19.10 -7.54 -14.04
CA LEU A 33 -19.66 -8.35 -12.96
C LEU A 33 -20.65 -7.45 -12.20
N GLN A 34 -21.95 -7.69 -12.43
CA GLN A 34 -23.03 -7.07 -11.67
C GLN A 34 -23.26 -7.91 -10.42
N ASP A 35 -22.20 -8.13 -9.66
CA ASP A 35 -22.36 -8.73 -8.35
C ASP A 35 -23.13 -7.71 -7.51
N VAL A 36 -24.43 -7.91 -7.38
CA VAL A 36 -25.27 -7.17 -6.44
C VAL A 36 -24.97 -7.73 -5.07
N LEU A 37 -23.79 -7.37 -4.54
CA LEU A 37 -23.41 -7.70 -3.17
C LEU A 37 -24.02 -6.62 -2.27
N PRO A 38 -24.91 -6.98 -1.32
CA PRO A 38 -25.40 -6.02 -0.35
C PRO A 38 -24.22 -5.47 0.45
N GLY A 39 -24.25 -4.18 0.72
CA GLY A 39 -23.20 -3.48 1.44
C GLY A 39 -23.54 -2.01 1.64
N TYR A 40 -22.87 -1.41 2.62
CA TYR A 40 -23.02 -0.01 2.95
C TYR A 40 -21.66 0.59 3.34
N ILE A 41 -21.59 1.91 3.33
CA ILE A 41 -20.39 2.65 3.74
C ILE A 41 -20.69 3.57 4.90
N VAL A 42 -19.70 3.78 5.75
CA VAL A 42 -19.69 4.89 6.72
C VAL A 42 -18.57 5.83 6.29
N THR A 43 -18.91 7.06 5.94
CA THR A 43 -17.97 8.05 5.40
C THR A 43 -17.89 9.26 6.31
N SER A 44 -16.69 9.85 6.42
CA SER A 44 -16.49 11.06 7.24
C SER A 44 -16.16 12.29 6.40
N GLU A 45 -15.41 12.11 5.31
CA GLU A 45 -14.87 13.20 4.51
C GLU A 45 -14.75 12.80 3.04
N VAL A 46 -14.50 13.79 2.20
CA VAL A 46 -14.18 13.62 0.79
C VAL A 46 -12.78 14.22 0.58
N GLU A 47 -11.85 13.42 0.05
CA GLU A 47 -10.51 13.92 -0.24
C GLU A 47 -10.51 14.89 -1.44
N LYS A 48 -9.39 15.59 -1.66
CA LYS A 48 -9.27 16.68 -2.64
C LYS A 48 -9.68 16.35 -4.10
N ASN A 49 -9.65 15.09 -4.52
CA ASN A 49 -10.10 14.66 -5.85
C ASN A 49 -11.54 14.12 -5.86
N GLY A 50 -12.33 14.35 -4.82
CA GLY A 50 -13.73 13.98 -4.77
C GLY A 50 -14.00 12.53 -4.32
N ARG A 51 -12.99 11.76 -3.91
CA ARG A 51 -13.22 10.38 -3.43
C ARG A 51 -13.62 10.39 -1.94
N PRO A 52 -14.65 9.65 -1.53
CA PRO A 52 -15.01 9.55 -0.13
C PRO A 52 -13.97 8.73 0.64
N LEU A 53 -13.68 9.13 1.87
CA LEU A 53 -12.90 8.37 2.84
C LEU A 53 -13.87 7.57 3.71
N SER A 54 -13.90 6.26 3.50
CA SER A 54 -14.99 5.43 4.02
C SER A 54 -14.54 4.09 4.58
N TRP A 55 -15.33 3.62 5.54
CA TRP A 55 -15.40 2.24 6.00
C TRP A 55 -16.41 1.50 5.15
N VAL A 56 -16.07 0.30 4.69
CA VAL A 56 -16.96 -0.54 3.86
C VAL A 56 -17.43 -1.73 4.68
N PHE A 57 -18.73 -1.99 4.65
CA PHE A 57 -19.37 -3.12 5.33
C PHE A 57 -20.15 -3.96 4.31
N SER A 58 -20.08 -5.27 4.45
CA SER A 58 -20.87 -6.22 3.66
C SER A 58 -22.21 -6.51 4.33
N GLY A 59 -23.23 -6.82 3.53
CA GLY A 59 -24.58 -7.11 4.01
C GLY A 59 -25.44 -5.87 4.17
N ASP A 60 -26.61 -6.07 4.75
CA ASP A 60 -27.58 -5.00 5.03
C ASP A 60 -27.31 -4.33 6.39
N THR A 61 -27.96 -3.19 6.61
CA THR A 61 -27.93 -2.47 7.88
C THR A 61 -29.32 -1.95 8.22
N ASP A 62 -29.69 -2.03 9.49
CA ASP A 62 -30.92 -1.42 10.02
C ASP A 62 -30.75 0.08 10.27
N ILE A 63 -29.53 0.62 10.09
CA ILE A 63 -29.24 2.04 10.21
C ILE A 63 -29.76 2.75 8.96
N ALA A 64 -30.66 3.72 9.15
CA ALA A 64 -31.18 4.53 8.06
C ALA A 64 -30.05 5.30 7.34
N ASP A 65 -30.15 5.41 6.01
CA ASP A 65 -29.18 6.16 5.21
C ASP A 65 -29.11 7.63 5.65
N GLY A 66 -27.91 8.20 5.62
CA GLY A 66 -27.63 9.55 6.11
C GLY A 66 -27.57 9.71 7.64
N THR A 67 -27.69 8.62 8.42
CA THR A 67 -27.54 8.69 9.88
C THR A 67 -26.10 9.02 10.28
N ASP A 68 -25.94 10.02 11.15
CA ASP A 68 -24.65 10.37 11.73
C ASP A 68 -24.16 9.28 12.70
N LEU A 69 -23.03 8.66 12.39
CA LEU A 69 -22.41 7.65 13.25
C LEU A 69 -21.23 8.27 14.01
N THR A 70 -21.36 8.39 15.33
CA THR A 70 -20.24 8.85 16.16
C THR A 70 -19.13 7.80 16.27
N LYS A 71 -17.96 8.21 16.76
CA LYS A 71 -16.76 7.35 16.84
C LYS A 71 -16.97 6.08 17.66
N SER A 72 -17.78 6.13 18.74
CA SER A 72 -17.97 4.99 19.65
C SER A 72 -18.83 3.87 19.04
N PRO A 73 -20.04 4.14 18.50
CA PRO A 73 -20.80 3.17 17.71
C PRO A 73 -20.02 2.60 16.53
N LEU A 74 -19.26 3.44 15.80
CA LEU A 74 -18.40 2.97 14.73
C LEU A 74 -17.33 2.00 15.25
N ALA A 75 -16.67 2.31 16.36
CA ALA A 75 -15.69 1.41 16.98
C ALA A 75 -16.28 0.04 17.34
N ALA A 76 -17.55 0.00 17.77
CA ALA A 76 -18.24 -1.24 18.12
C ALA A 76 -18.43 -2.17 16.91
N ILE A 77 -18.67 -1.62 15.72
CA ILE A 77 -18.88 -2.41 14.49
C ILE A 77 -17.63 -2.52 13.62
N LEU A 78 -16.56 -1.75 13.87
CA LEU A 78 -15.41 -1.61 12.98
C LEU A 78 -14.76 -2.94 12.57
N LYS A 79 -14.76 -3.94 13.45
CA LYS A 79 -14.21 -5.27 13.14
C LYS A 79 -14.99 -6.00 12.04
N GLN A 80 -16.23 -5.62 11.77
CA GLN A 80 -17.05 -6.17 10.69
C GLN A 80 -16.74 -5.52 9.34
N SER A 81 -16.03 -4.38 9.33
CA SER A 81 -15.66 -3.70 8.09
C SER A 81 -14.67 -4.54 7.26
N VAL A 82 -14.81 -4.44 5.94
CA VAL A 82 -13.86 -5.00 4.97
C VAL A 82 -12.46 -4.45 5.23
N ASN A 83 -12.34 -3.16 5.58
CA ASN A 83 -11.06 -2.52 5.93
C ASN A 83 -10.33 -3.28 7.05
N TYR A 84 -11.04 -3.62 8.13
CA TYR A 84 -10.46 -4.38 9.24
C TYR A 84 -10.11 -5.81 8.83
N GLN A 85 -11.00 -6.48 8.09
CA GLN A 85 -10.74 -7.86 7.64
C GLN A 85 -9.51 -7.94 6.73
N LEU A 86 -9.35 -6.99 5.80
CA LEU A 86 -8.15 -6.92 4.94
C LEU A 86 -6.86 -6.76 5.76
N LEU A 87 -6.87 -5.92 6.81
CA LEU A 87 -5.73 -5.77 7.71
C LEU A 87 -5.45 -7.04 8.51
N LYS A 88 -6.51 -7.64 9.08
CA LYS A 88 -6.42 -8.86 9.89
C LYS A 88 -5.90 -10.06 9.11
N GLU A 89 -6.29 -10.19 7.85
CA GLU A 89 -5.81 -11.25 6.95
C GLU A 89 -4.43 -10.93 6.33
N GLY A 90 -3.89 -9.73 6.58
CA GLY A 90 -2.56 -9.34 6.07
C GLY A 90 -2.55 -9.05 4.58
N LEU A 91 -3.66 -8.57 4.02
CA LEU A 91 -3.78 -8.23 2.59
C LEU A 91 -3.43 -6.77 2.30
N VAL A 92 -3.40 -5.90 3.32
CA VAL A 92 -3.06 -4.49 3.18
C VAL A 92 -2.21 -4.00 4.36
N TYR A 93 -1.41 -2.96 4.12
CA TYR A 93 -0.73 -2.21 5.18
C TYR A 93 -1.69 -1.18 5.79
N PRO A 94 -1.62 -0.92 7.11
CA PRO A 94 -2.24 0.25 7.69
C PRO A 94 -1.47 1.51 7.28
N TYR A 95 -2.19 2.61 7.10
CA TYR A 95 -1.62 3.94 6.89
C TYR A 95 -2.46 4.94 7.67
N PHE A 96 -1.94 5.42 8.81
CA PHE A 96 -2.73 6.24 9.73
C PHE A 96 -2.46 7.73 9.53
N PHE A 97 -3.54 8.51 9.58
CA PHE A 97 -3.49 9.98 9.63
C PHE A 97 -3.91 10.49 11.01
N MET A 98 -3.46 11.70 11.38
CA MET A 98 -3.81 12.33 12.66
C MET A 98 -5.32 12.54 12.86
N THR A 99 -6.09 12.62 11.76
CA THR A 99 -7.54 12.75 11.80
C THR A 99 -8.25 11.46 12.23
N LEU A 100 -7.58 10.30 12.16
CA LEU A 100 -8.13 9.04 12.63
C LEU A 100 -8.14 8.99 14.16
N ALA A 101 -9.32 8.81 14.74
CA ALA A 101 -9.48 8.70 16.18
C ALA A 101 -8.67 7.52 16.75
N GLY A 102 -7.98 7.75 17.88
CA GLY A 102 -7.12 6.76 18.53
C GLY A 102 -7.81 5.42 18.78
N CYS A 103 -9.05 5.42 19.29
CA CYS A 103 -9.80 4.19 19.55
C CYS A 103 -10.05 3.34 18.29
N LEU A 104 -10.26 3.97 17.13
CA LEU A 104 -10.41 3.26 15.85
C LEU A 104 -9.07 2.72 15.39
N ARG A 105 -8.00 3.53 15.53
CA ARG A 105 -6.63 3.13 15.20
C ARG A 105 -6.19 1.90 16.01
N ASP A 106 -6.48 1.86 17.31
CA ASP A 106 -6.13 0.74 18.18
C ASP A 106 -6.76 -0.57 17.71
N ILE A 107 -8.02 -0.53 17.26
CA ILE A 107 -8.70 -1.69 16.68
C ILE A 107 -7.98 -2.15 15.41
N LEU A 108 -7.65 -1.25 14.49
CA LEU A 108 -6.95 -1.58 13.25
C LEU A 108 -5.56 -2.15 13.52
N MET A 109 -4.82 -1.56 14.48
CA MET A 109 -3.53 -2.08 14.92
C MET A 109 -3.65 -3.50 15.47
N ALA A 110 -4.70 -3.80 16.25
CA ALA A 110 -4.94 -5.14 16.74
C ALA A 110 -5.19 -6.14 15.60
N GLY A 111 -5.93 -5.75 14.55
CA GLY A 111 -6.10 -6.55 13.34
C GLY A 111 -4.76 -6.86 12.66
N THR A 112 -3.96 -5.83 12.40
CA THR A 112 -2.64 -6.02 11.77
C THR A 112 -1.70 -6.90 12.60
N LYS A 113 -1.71 -6.78 13.94
CA LYS A 113 -0.91 -7.64 14.82
C LYS A 113 -1.30 -9.13 14.69
N LEU A 114 -2.57 -9.44 14.45
CA LEU A 114 -3.01 -10.81 14.15
C LEU A 114 -2.40 -11.30 12.83
N ALA A 115 -2.38 -10.46 11.80
CA ALA A 115 -1.76 -10.80 10.52
C ALA A 115 -0.25 -11.04 10.65
N GLN A 116 0.46 -10.19 11.38
CA GLN A 116 1.89 -10.33 11.68
C GLN A 116 2.17 -11.63 12.45
N THR A 117 1.35 -11.95 13.45
CA THR A 117 1.48 -13.19 14.24
C THR A 117 1.25 -14.42 13.36
N SER A 118 0.22 -14.39 12.51
CA SER A 118 -0.07 -15.46 11.55
C SER A 118 1.09 -15.68 10.57
N ALA A 119 1.65 -14.58 10.03
CA ALA A 119 2.82 -14.62 9.16
C ALA A 119 4.04 -15.24 9.85
N ALA A 120 4.37 -14.80 11.07
CA ALA A 120 5.50 -15.33 11.84
C ALA A 120 5.37 -16.83 12.13
N ARG A 121 4.17 -17.29 12.52
CA ARG A 121 3.88 -18.72 12.72
C ARG A 121 4.08 -19.51 11.43
N LYS A 122 3.62 -18.98 10.30
CA LYS A 122 3.74 -19.63 9.00
C LYS A 122 5.19 -19.67 8.52
N ARG A 123 5.99 -18.61 8.73
CA ARG A 123 7.45 -18.61 8.45
C ARG A 123 8.15 -19.74 9.20
N ALA A 124 7.92 -19.84 10.51
CA ALA A 124 8.50 -20.90 11.35
C ALA A 124 8.07 -22.31 10.90
N ALA A 125 6.86 -22.47 10.36
CA ALA A 125 6.40 -23.75 9.82
C ALA A 125 7.10 -24.10 8.48
N VAL A 126 7.28 -23.11 7.60
CA VAL A 126 7.95 -23.28 6.29
C VAL A 126 9.44 -23.58 6.46
N GLU A 127 10.11 -22.97 7.44
CA GLU A 127 11.50 -23.27 7.77
C GLU A 127 11.69 -24.73 8.19
N LYS A 128 10.73 -25.30 8.94
CA LYS A 128 10.75 -26.70 9.37
C LYS A 128 10.37 -27.66 8.25
N LYS A 129 9.45 -27.26 7.38
CA LYS A 129 8.95 -28.06 6.28
C LYS A 129 8.66 -27.15 5.09
N PRO A 130 9.58 -27.09 4.10
CA PRO A 130 9.40 -26.26 2.93
C PRO A 130 8.08 -26.57 2.22
N LEU A 131 7.44 -25.52 1.69
CA LEU A 131 6.24 -25.66 0.89
C LEU A 131 6.53 -26.55 -0.34
N LYS A 132 5.66 -27.52 -0.60
CA LYS A 132 5.79 -28.44 -1.74
C LYS A 132 5.57 -27.75 -3.09
N THR A 133 4.83 -26.65 -3.09
CA THR A 133 4.49 -25.84 -4.26
C THR A 133 4.91 -24.38 -4.01
N PRO A 134 5.36 -23.65 -5.05
CA PRO A 134 5.77 -22.24 -4.95
C PRO A 134 4.57 -21.30 -4.85
N GLU A 135 3.47 -21.73 -4.22
CA GLU A 135 2.29 -20.89 -4.08
C GLU A 135 2.57 -19.79 -3.07
N LYS A 136 2.39 -18.54 -3.49
CA LYS A 136 2.64 -17.38 -2.65
C LYS A 136 1.73 -17.44 -1.43
N VAL A 137 2.32 -17.45 -0.23
CA VAL A 137 1.58 -17.30 1.03
C VAL A 137 0.74 -16.01 1.00
N PRO A 138 -0.60 -16.05 1.13
CA PRO A 138 -1.46 -14.88 1.00
C PRO A 138 -1.48 -14.07 2.30
N ASN A 139 -0.33 -13.49 2.65
CA ASN A 139 -0.15 -12.58 3.77
C ASN A 139 1.11 -11.74 3.53
N LEU A 140 0.95 -10.43 3.35
CA LEU A 140 2.05 -9.53 3.04
C LEU A 140 3.12 -9.50 4.14
N TRP A 141 2.73 -9.68 5.40
CA TRP A 141 3.66 -9.66 6.53
C TRP A 141 4.56 -10.89 6.57
N PHE A 142 4.24 -11.92 5.77
CA PHE A 142 5.12 -13.05 5.53
C PHE A 142 6.35 -12.65 4.70
N TYR A 143 6.26 -11.59 3.91
CA TYR A 143 7.38 -11.14 3.07
C TYR A 143 7.92 -9.76 3.43
N ASP A 144 7.17 -8.97 4.23
CA ASP A 144 7.59 -7.64 4.66
C ASP A 144 9.02 -7.63 5.23
N ARG A 145 9.84 -6.71 4.71
CA ARG A 145 11.23 -6.46 5.12
C ARG A 145 11.45 -5.05 5.67
N THR A 146 10.38 -4.29 5.90
CA THR A 146 10.45 -2.87 6.29
C THR A 146 11.38 -2.64 7.49
N ASP A 147 11.20 -3.44 8.54
CA ASP A 147 11.93 -3.30 9.82
C ASP A 147 13.23 -4.10 9.83
N ALA A 148 13.40 -5.07 8.92
CA ALA A 148 14.65 -5.83 8.76
C ALA A 148 15.70 -5.06 7.94
N GLY A 149 15.24 -4.18 7.07
CA GLY A 149 16.06 -3.48 6.10
C GLY A 149 16.17 -4.21 4.78
N VAL A 150 16.29 -3.43 3.71
CA VAL A 150 16.39 -3.89 2.33
C VAL A 150 17.55 -3.22 1.65
N LYS A 151 18.40 -3.99 0.97
CA LYS A 151 19.39 -3.43 0.06
C LYS A 151 18.69 -2.98 -1.22
N ILE A 152 18.77 -1.70 -1.56
CA ILE A 152 18.11 -1.08 -2.70
C ILE A 152 19.14 -0.31 -3.53
N ASN A 153 19.47 -0.88 -4.69
CA ASN A 153 20.16 -0.19 -5.77
C ASN A 153 19.42 -0.31 -7.11
N ASP A 154 18.35 -1.10 -7.15
CA ASP A 154 17.45 -1.26 -8.28
C ASP A 154 15.99 -1.35 -7.79
N LEU A 155 15.08 -0.65 -8.46
CA LEU A 155 13.67 -0.59 -8.10
C LEU A 155 12.99 -1.97 -8.18
N LYS A 156 13.51 -2.92 -9.00
CA LYS A 156 13.01 -4.30 -9.09
C LYS A 156 12.99 -5.02 -7.76
N GLN A 157 13.93 -4.68 -6.89
CA GLN A 157 14.04 -5.30 -5.56
C GLN A 157 12.78 -5.06 -4.73
N VAL A 158 12.10 -3.92 -4.92
CA VAL A 158 10.87 -3.58 -4.18
C VAL A 158 9.60 -3.69 -5.01
N THR A 159 9.69 -4.08 -6.29
CA THR A 159 8.52 -4.38 -7.14
C THR A 159 8.31 -5.87 -7.32
N ASP A 160 9.39 -6.65 -7.37
CA ASP A 160 9.37 -8.05 -7.81
C ASP A 160 9.85 -9.00 -6.72
N GLU A 161 10.78 -8.57 -5.87
CA GLU A 161 11.50 -9.46 -4.95
C GLU A 161 11.00 -9.41 -3.50
N MET A 162 10.62 -8.23 -3.01
CA MET A 162 10.17 -8.10 -1.62
C MET A 162 9.21 -6.94 -1.35
N GLU A 163 8.47 -7.10 -0.26
CA GLU A 163 7.47 -6.17 0.22
C GLU A 163 8.06 -5.21 1.25
N ILE A 164 7.74 -3.92 1.09
CA ILE A 164 8.08 -2.85 2.02
C ILE A 164 6.88 -1.93 2.24
N TYR A 165 6.93 -1.16 3.31
CA TYR A 165 5.89 -0.20 3.65
C TYR A 165 5.59 0.77 2.48
N PRO A 166 4.30 0.98 2.11
CA PRO A 166 3.94 1.72 0.90
C PRO A 166 4.46 3.16 0.84
N TYR A 167 4.70 3.81 1.97
CA TYR A 167 5.28 5.17 1.95
C TYR A 167 6.73 5.16 1.49
N LEU A 168 7.53 4.18 1.96
CA LEU A 168 8.92 4.01 1.52
C LEU A 168 8.97 3.65 0.03
N PHE A 169 8.13 2.71 -0.41
CA PHE A 169 7.98 2.38 -1.83
C PHE A 169 7.68 3.62 -2.68
N ARG A 170 6.72 4.45 -2.24
CA ARG A 170 6.36 5.69 -2.95
C ARG A 170 7.51 6.68 -3.01
N LYS A 171 8.27 6.85 -1.93
CA LYS A 171 9.46 7.72 -1.91
C LYS A 171 10.53 7.20 -2.87
N LEU A 172 10.79 5.89 -2.89
CA LEU A 172 11.74 5.27 -3.83
C LEU A 172 11.34 5.46 -5.29
N ALA A 173 10.09 5.18 -5.63
CA ALA A 173 9.58 5.37 -6.99
C ALA A 173 9.72 6.83 -7.43
N LYS A 174 9.39 7.79 -6.56
CA LYS A 174 9.59 9.23 -6.82
C LYS A 174 11.06 9.59 -7.01
N THR A 175 11.95 9.06 -6.18
CA THR A 175 13.39 9.30 -6.29
C THR A 175 13.94 8.77 -7.61
N TRP A 176 13.53 7.56 -8.03
CA TRP A 176 13.88 7.03 -9.35
C TRP A 176 13.40 7.94 -10.47
N TYR A 177 12.12 8.34 -10.48
CA TYR A 177 11.61 9.28 -11.49
C TYR A 177 12.38 10.60 -11.53
N ARG A 178 12.77 11.15 -10.37
CA ARG A 178 13.57 12.37 -10.29
C ARG A 178 14.95 12.19 -10.89
N GLN A 179 15.63 11.07 -10.63
CA GLN A 179 16.94 10.77 -11.20
C GLN A 179 16.87 10.74 -12.73
N GLN A 180 15.85 10.09 -13.29
CA GLN A 180 15.61 10.05 -14.73
C GLN A 180 15.37 11.46 -15.30
N MET A 181 14.56 12.28 -14.63
CA MET A 181 14.32 13.68 -15.03
C MET A 181 15.58 14.54 -14.93
N GLN A 182 16.43 14.32 -13.92
CA GLN A 182 17.67 15.07 -13.76
C GLN A 182 18.64 14.77 -14.93
N GLN A 183 18.80 13.50 -15.30
CA GLN A 183 19.63 13.10 -16.45
C GLN A 183 19.13 13.72 -17.76
N TYR A 184 17.81 13.74 -17.96
CA TYR A 184 17.20 14.43 -19.10
C TYR A 184 17.60 15.92 -19.14
N TRP A 185 17.44 16.63 -18.02
CA TRP A 185 17.77 18.07 -17.96
C TRP A 185 19.26 18.34 -18.14
N GLU A 186 20.12 17.47 -17.63
CA GLU A 186 21.58 17.55 -17.82
C GLU A 186 21.97 17.37 -19.29
N ALA A 187 21.38 16.39 -19.98
CA ALA A 187 21.59 16.18 -21.41
C ALA A 187 21.13 17.38 -22.24
N VAL A 188 19.94 17.92 -21.95
CA VAL A 188 19.42 19.13 -22.61
C VAL A 188 20.37 20.32 -22.41
N ARG A 189 20.83 20.58 -21.18
CA ARG A 189 21.79 21.65 -20.88
C ARG A 189 23.14 21.46 -21.57
N ALA A 190 23.55 20.21 -21.78
CA ALA A 190 24.78 19.84 -22.48
C ALA A 190 24.63 19.82 -24.02
N GLY A 191 23.44 20.11 -24.56
CA GLY A 191 23.17 20.02 -26.00
C GLY A 191 23.24 18.59 -26.55
N LYS A 192 23.05 17.57 -25.70
CA LYS A 192 23.13 16.16 -26.06
C LYS A 192 21.73 15.54 -26.17
N PRO A 193 21.50 14.60 -27.11
CA PRO A 193 20.26 13.84 -27.12
C PRO A 193 20.16 12.98 -25.85
N PHE A 194 18.95 12.93 -25.28
CA PHE A 194 18.62 12.03 -24.18
C PHE A 194 17.71 10.93 -24.69
N THR A 195 18.00 9.68 -24.33
CA THR A 195 17.14 8.54 -24.59
C THR A 195 16.75 7.95 -23.24
N PHE A 196 15.45 7.95 -22.95
CA PHE A 196 14.93 7.31 -21.75
C PHE A 196 15.00 5.78 -21.91
N ASP A 197 15.69 5.12 -20.99
CA ASP A 197 15.69 3.66 -20.90
C ASP A 197 14.66 3.21 -19.84
N PRO A 198 13.49 2.67 -20.25
CA PRO A 198 12.50 2.19 -19.29
C PRO A 198 12.98 0.98 -18.47
N LEU A 199 14.03 0.29 -18.92
CA LEU A 199 14.61 -0.87 -18.23
C LEU A 199 15.66 -0.47 -17.20
N ASP A 200 16.17 0.77 -17.22
CA ASP A 200 17.08 1.27 -16.20
C ASP A 200 16.30 1.56 -14.91
N LYS A 201 16.30 0.59 -14.02
CA LYS A 201 15.65 0.66 -12.71
C LYS A 201 16.61 1.02 -11.59
N ARG A 202 17.86 1.39 -11.90
CA ARG A 202 18.85 1.77 -10.89
C ARG A 202 18.36 2.99 -10.11
N VAL A 203 18.47 2.92 -8.79
CA VAL A 203 18.05 4.00 -7.90
C VAL A 203 19.05 4.15 -6.76
N SER A 204 19.50 5.39 -6.51
CA SER A 204 20.24 5.73 -5.30
C SER A 204 19.30 6.20 -4.19
N VAL A 205 19.42 5.58 -3.01
CA VAL A 205 18.61 5.89 -1.81
C VAL A 205 19.09 7.11 -1.03
N GLU A 206 20.29 7.64 -1.32
CA GLU A 206 20.85 8.81 -0.63
C GLU A 206 19.96 10.05 -0.77
N ARG A 207 19.21 10.13 -1.87
CA ARG A 207 18.32 11.24 -2.21
C ARG A 207 16.84 10.95 -1.95
N LEU A 208 16.55 9.96 -1.10
CA LEU A 208 15.18 9.48 -0.84
C LEU A 208 14.23 10.59 -0.36
N LEU A 209 14.74 11.55 0.42
CA LEU A 209 13.94 12.57 1.11
C LEU A 209 14.15 13.99 0.57
N GLU A 210 14.81 14.15 -0.59
CA GLU A 210 14.97 15.46 -1.23
C GLU A 210 13.62 16.08 -1.66
N ASP A 211 12.59 15.26 -1.93
CA ASP A 211 11.22 15.71 -2.25
C ASP A 211 10.37 15.92 -0.99
N GLY A 212 11.01 16.26 0.12
CA GLY A 212 10.35 16.55 1.38
C GLY A 212 10.58 15.47 2.44
N ASN A 213 10.85 15.98 3.64
CA ASN A 213 11.05 15.25 4.87
C ASN A 213 9.90 15.61 5.83
N PRO A 214 8.76 14.89 5.75
CA PRO A 214 7.58 15.23 6.53
C PRO A 214 7.82 14.97 8.02
N TYR A 215 7.00 15.61 8.86
CA TYR A 215 6.86 15.17 10.24
C TYR A 215 5.90 13.98 10.30
N VAL A 216 6.24 13.03 11.17
CA VAL A 216 5.39 11.91 11.54
C VAL A 216 5.30 11.86 13.06
N PHE A 217 4.12 11.53 13.58
CA PHE A 217 3.95 11.27 14.99
C PHE A 217 4.25 9.80 15.27
N VAL A 218 5.15 9.53 16.19
CA VAL A 218 5.53 8.18 16.64
C VAL A 218 4.76 7.88 17.92
N ILE A 219 3.85 6.92 17.87
CA ILE A 219 2.91 6.65 18.97
C ILE A 219 3.64 6.22 20.24
N SER A 220 4.63 5.33 20.10
CA SER A 220 5.41 4.81 21.23
C SER A 220 6.24 5.87 21.95
N GLU A 221 6.69 6.89 21.23
CA GLU A 221 7.50 8.00 21.75
C GLU A 221 6.65 9.20 22.17
N GLN A 222 5.39 9.25 21.73
CA GLN A 222 4.49 10.39 21.90
C GLN A 222 5.06 11.70 21.37
N ASP A 223 5.83 11.64 20.28
CA ASP A 223 6.53 12.80 19.73
C ASP A 223 6.41 12.92 18.20
N PHE A 224 6.59 14.14 17.70
CA PHE A 224 6.71 14.43 16.29
C PHE A 224 8.18 14.48 15.88
N VAL A 225 8.57 13.55 15.03
CA VAL A 225 9.92 13.44 14.49
C VAL A 225 9.91 13.67 12.99
N LYS A 226 11.05 14.10 12.43
CA LYS A 226 11.21 14.09 10.98
C LYS A 226 11.33 12.66 10.48
N PHE A 227 10.80 12.42 9.28
CA PHE A 227 10.81 11.09 8.68
C PHE A 227 12.22 10.53 8.46
N ASN A 228 13.24 11.38 8.25
CA ASN A 228 14.64 10.95 8.17
C ASN A 228 15.20 10.41 9.50
N GLU A 229 14.64 10.81 10.65
CA GLU A 229 15.11 10.37 11.97
C GLU A 229 14.69 8.92 12.26
N ILE A 230 13.57 8.50 11.66
CA ILE A 230 13.03 7.14 11.79
C ILE A 230 13.41 6.22 10.63
N ILE A 231 14.24 6.71 9.70
CA ILE A 231 14.84 5.90 8.64
C ILE A 231 16.31 5.67 8.96
N GLU A 232 16.77 4.46 8.68
CA GLU A 232 18.18 4.12 8.66
C GLU A 232 18.64 3.86 7.23
N LEU A 233 19.64 4.63 6.79
CA LEU A 233 20.35 4.43 5.53
C LEU A 233 21.80 4.01 5.83
N LYS A 234 22.19 2.82 5.37
CA LYS A 234 23.56 2.29 5.48
C LYS A 234 24.02 1.80 4.11
N GLY A 235 24.73 2.66 3.38
CA GLY A 235 24.99 2.45 1.95
C GLY A 235 23.66 2.31 1.21
N ASP A 236 23.53 1.24 0.44
CA ASP A 236 22.29 0.92 -0.29
C ASP A 236 21.19 0.32 0.61
N THR A 237 21.44 0.12 1.91
CA THR A 237 20.45 -0.52 2.80
C THR A 237 19.49 0.53 3.37
N LEU A 238 18.19 0.37 3.10
CA LEU A 238 17.10 1.18 3.64
C LEU A 238 16.30 0.38 4.67
N ARG A 239 16.09 0.95 5.85
CA ARG A 239 15.29 0.36 6.93
C ARG A 239 14.44 1.40 7.64
N LEU A 240 13.24 1.02 8.08
CA LEU A 240 12.43 1.81 9.01
C LEU A 240 12.76 1.40 10.44
N ARG A 241 13.03 2.37 11.31
CA ARG A 241 13.39 2.13 12.72
C ARG A 241 12.17 1.83 13.59
N HIS A 242 11.01 2.34 13.19
CA HIS A 242 9.74 2.14 13.86
C HIS A 242 8.82 1.30 12.99
N SER A 243 7.99 0.47 13.62
CA SER A 243 7.00 -0.30 12.88
C SER A 243 6.06 0.65 12.14
N PRO A 244 5.57 0.30 10.93
CA PRO A 244 4.51 1.06 10.25
C PRO A 244 3.27 1.31 11.13
N LEU A 245 3.00 0.42 12.08
CA LEU A 245 1.90 0.54 13.05
C LEU A 245 2.06 1.70 14.03
N ASP A 246 3.29 2.14 14.25
CA ASP A 246 3.67 3.16 15.21
C ASP A 246 3.63 4.57 14.60
N LEU A 247 3.38 4.66 13.29
CA LEU A 247 3.48 5.91 12.54
C LEU A 247 2.11 6.51 12.24
N VAL A 248 1.97 7.80 12.53
CA VAL A 248 0.79 8.60 12.16
C VAL A 248 1.24 9.83 11.37
N PHE A 249 0.70 9.96 10.17
CA PHE A 249 1.03 11.06 9.26
C PHE A 249 0.14 12.27 9.51
N LEU A 250 0.71 13.45 9.34
CA LEU A 250 -0.05 14.69 9.20
C LEU A 250 -0.85 14.63 7.89
N SER A 251 -2.14 15.01 7.95
CA SER A 251 -3.05 15.12 6.79
C SER A 251 -2.66 16.26 5.86
#